data_AF-A0A2H5E1R2-F1
#
_entry.id   AF-A0A2H5E1R2-F1
#
_cell.length_a   1.000
_cell.length_b   1.000
_cell.length_c   1.000
_cell.angle_alpha   90.00
_cell.angle_beta   90.00
_cell.angle_gamma   90.00
#
_symmetry.space_group_name_H-M   'P 1'
#
loop_
_entity.id
_entity.type
_entity.pdbx_description
1 polymer ?
#
loop_
_entity_poly.entity_id
_entity_poly.type
_entity_poly.pdbx_seq_one_letter_code
_entity_poly.pdbx_strand_id
1 'polypeptide(L)'
;MAANYLHGVETIEVERGPRPVRTVKSAVIGLIGTAPAGAVNATTLTLSEKDAAAFGPQLPGFTIPQALTAIYDHGAGTVVVINVLDPAVHKSSVAAETAALDPLTDFVRLKNPAVANVVVKSADGNTSYVADKDYALDAAYGKITRLKTGAIAIGAGLKVSYDYADPSKVTAADIIGAVNAAGNRTGIKALQDTYNKFGFFAKLLIAPGFCTQNTVAVEMASMADKLDAIAYVDAPIGTAFADVLAGRGPAGTINFNTSSDRVRLCYPNVMVADGNGGLRYEPLSSRAAGLRAKVDNSKGFWWSSSNQELAGVVGVERQLTAMIDDPNCEVNQLNASGITTVFNSYGSGFRLWGNRTAAWPTVSHMRNFENVRRTGDVINESIRYFSQQFIDMPLNQATIDALVESVNGYGRKLIGDGALLGFKAWFDPARNPQTELSAGHLLISYKYTVAPPLERLTFETEITSEYLLSLKGGN
;
A
#
# COMPACT_ATOMS: atom_id res chain seq x y z
N MET A 1 49.69 22.78 -14.77
CA MET A 1 50.17 23.35 -16.05
C MET A 1 49.89 22.33 -17.12
N ALA A 2 48.93 22.60 -18.01
CA ALA A 2 48.67 21.78 -19.19
C ALA A 2 49.82 21.93 -20.18
N ALA A 3 50.16 20.87 -20.91
CA ALA A 3 51.06 20.96 -22.05
C ALA A 3 50.36 21.78 -23.14
N ASN A 4 50.85 23.00 -23.39
CA ASN A 4 50.23 24.04 -24.23
C ASN A 4 50.19 23.74 -25.74
N TYR A 5 50.50 22.53 -26.21
CA TYR A 5 50.55 22.22 -27.64
C TYR A 5 49.89 20.88 -27.97
N LEU A 6 48.74 20.95 -28.66
CA LEU A 6 48.08 19.83 -29.31
C LEU A 6 48.09 20.08 -30.82
N HIS A 7 48.61 19.13 -31.61
CA HIS A 7 48.45 19.10 -33.06
C HIS A 7 47.43 18.01 -33.43
N GLY A 8 46.15 18.38 -33.45
CA GLY A 8 45.02 17.46 -33.69
C GLY A 8 43.68 18.06 -33.26
N VAL A 9 42.61 17.27 -33.27
CA VAL A 9 41.30 17.65 -32.72
C VAL A 9 41.13 16.98 -31.36
N GLU A 10 40.84 17.77 -30.34
CA GLU A 10 40.43 17.29 -29.02
C GLU A 10 38.97 17.67 -28.80
N THR A 11 38.18 16.73 -28.29
CA THR A 11 36.85 17.01 -27.78
C THR A 11 36.94 16.94 -26.26
N ILE A 12 36.85 18.11 -25.62
CA ILE A 12 36.71 18.19 -24.17
C ILE A 12 35.22 18.24 -23.88
N GLU A 13 34.71 17.22 -23.21
CA GLU A 13 33.34 17.23 -22.70
C GLU A 13 33.27 18.20 -21.52
N VAL A 14 32.83 19.42 -21.82
CA VAL A 14 32.58 20.43 -20.79
C VAL A 14 31.16 20.26 -20.29
N GLU A 15 31.02 19.56 -19.17
CA GLU A 15 29.73 19.43 -18.48
C GLU A 15 29.31 20.79 -17.88
N ARG A 16 28.62 21.60 -18.67
CA ARG A 16 27.94 22.82 -18.21
C ARG A 16 26.46 22.66 -18.46
N GLY A 17 25.70 22.41 -17.41
CA GLY A 17 24.23 22.32 -17.50
C GLY A 17 23.57 22.30 -16.13
N PRO A 18 22.35 22.86 -16.00
CA PRO A 18 21.57 22.71 -14.78
C PRO A 18 21.24 21.23 -14.57
N ARG A 19 21.53 20.70 -13.38
CA ARG A 19 21.21 19.33 -13.00
C ARG A 19 19.92 19.35 -12.16
N PRO A 20 18.74 19.02 -12.73
CA PRO A 20 17.49 19.14 -12.00
C PRO A 20 17.31 18.00 -11.00
N VAL A 21 16.78 18.32 -9.82
CA VAL A 21 16.30 17.32 -8.86
C VAL A 21 15.12 16.56 -9.51
N ARG A 22 15.21 15.22 -9.53
CA ARG A 22 14.12 14.37 -9.98
C ARG A 22 13.28 13.94 -8.78
N THR A 23 11.96 14.07 -8.91
CA THR A 23 11.01 13.60 -7.91
C THR A 23 11.00 12.07 -7.86
N VAL A 24 11.09 11.49 -6.67
CA VAL A 24 10.99 10.05 -6.45
C VAL A 24 9.58 9.52 -6.69
N LYS A 25 9.46 8.23 -6.96
CA LYS A 25 8.16 7.57 -7.11
C LYS A 25 7.43 7.54 -5.76
N SER A 26 6.22 8.13 -5.71
CA SER A 26 5.39 8.14 -4.50
C SER A 26 4.28 7.07 -4.48
N ALA A 27 3.89 6.57 -5.66
CA ALA A 27 2.79 5.62 -5.85
C ALA A 27 3.28 4.15 -5.90
N VAL A 28 4.14 3.75 -4.95
CA VAL A 28 4.66 2.37 -4.85
C VAL A 28 4.08 1.70 -3.61
N ILE A 29 3.38 0.59 -3.80
CA ILE A 29 2.73 -0.18 -2.73
C ILE A 29 3.58 -1.40 -2.39
N GLY A 30 3.93 -1.57 -1.12
CA GLY A 30 4.49 -2.80 -0.56
C GLY A 30 3.35 -3.64 0.01
N LEU A 31 3.06 -4.77 -0.62
CA LEU A 31 2.02 -5.71 -0.24
C LEU A 31 2.65 -6.97 0.37
N ILE A 32 2.34 -7.23 1.64
CA ILE A 32 2.76 -8.43 2.36
C ILE A 32 1.53 -9.28 2.65
N GLY A 33 1.61 -10.58 2.38
CA GLY A 33 0.51 -11.49 2.68
C GLY A 33 0.75 -12.91 2.22
N THR A 34 -0.34 -13.61 1.94
CA THR A 34 -0.32 -15.01 1.52
C THR A 34 -0.86 -15.17 0.11
N ALA A 35 -0.15 -15.96 -0.71
CA ALA A 35 -0.55 -16.33 -2.05
C ALA A 35 -0.44 -17.85 -2.24
N PRO A 36 -1.34 -18.46 -3.04
CA PRO A 36 -1.27 -19.88 -3.36
C PRO A 36 -0.07 -20.24 -4.25
N ALA A 37 0.45 -19.27 -5.00
CA ALA A 37 1.62 -19.42 -5.86
C ALA A 37 2.54 -18.19 -5.78
N GLY A 38 3.73 -18.31 -6.35
CA GLY A 38 4.73 -17.25 -6.40
C GLY A 38 5.93 -17.48 -5.48
N ALA A 39 6.95 -16.64 -5.62
CA ALA A 39 8.19 -16.78 -4.88
C ALA A 39 8.00 -16.47 -3.38
N VAL A 40 8.45 -17.39 -2.53
CA VAL A 40 8.34 -17.29 -1.07
C VAL A 40 9.42 -16.34 -0.52
N ASN A 41 9.01 -15.40 0.33
CA ASN A 41 9.86 -14.41 0.98
C ASN A 41 10.76 -13.60 0.03
N ALA A 42 10.37 -13.50 -1.24
CA ALA A 42 11.09 -12.74 -2.24
C ALA A 42 10.26 -11.54 -2.71
N THR A 43 10.88 -10.36 -2.72
CA THR A 43 10.29 -9.14 -3.27
C THR A 43 10.10 -9.29 -4.78
N THR A 44 8.86 -9.32 -5.22
CA THR A 44 8.50 -9.46 -6.63
C THR A 44 7.76 -8.20 -7.09
N LEU A 45 8.15 -7.64 -8.23
CA LEU A 45 7.51 -6.44 -8.77
C LEU A 45 6.34 -6.83 -9.69
N THR A 46 5.18 -6.24 -9.44
CA THR A 46 3.94 -6.45 -10.19
C THR A 46 3.48 -5.11 -10.77
N LEU A 47 3.41 -5.01 -12.10
CA LEU A 47 3.03 -3.77 -12.81
C LEU A 47 1.67 -3.89 -13.50
N SER A 48 1.19 -5.12 -13.70
CA SER A 48 -0.03 -5.42 -14.44
C SER A 48 -0.79 -6.59 -13.83
N GLU A 49 -2.07 -6.73 -14.19
CA GLU A 49 -2.89 -7.89 -13.82
C GLU A 49 -2.30 -9.22 -14.32
N LYS A 50 -1.58 -9.19 -15.46
CA LYS A 50 -0.89 -10.36 -15.99
C LYS A 50 0.23 -10.82 -15.05
N ASP A 51 0.99 -9.87 -14.49
CA ASP A 51 2.02 -10.19 -13.49
C ASP A 51 1.35 -10.66 -12.18
N ALA A 52 0.20 -10.09 -11.82
CA ALA A 52 -0.56 -10.46 -10.64
C ALA A 52 -1.05 -11.91 -10.69
N ALA A 53 -1.37 -12.42 -11.88
CA ALA A 53 -1.78 -13.81 -12.08
C ALA A 53 -0.71 -14.83 -11.66
N ALA A 54 0.58 -14.43 -11.57
CA ALA A 54 1.65 -15.29 -11.07
C ALA A 54 1.47 -15.70 -9.60
N PHE A 55 0.69 -14.94 -8.83
CA PHE A 55 0.35 -15.25 -7.44
C PHE A 55 -0.86 -16.18 -7.31
N GLY A 56 -1.45 -16.60 -8.43
CA GLY A 56 -2.58 -17.52 -8.48
C GLY A 56 -3.95 -16.86 -8.24
N PRO A 57 -5.01 -17.67 -8.20
CA PRO A 57 -6.38 -17.17 -8.20
C PRO A 57 -6.84 -16.65 -6.84
N GLN A 58 -7.93 -15.90 -6.83
CA GLN A 58 -8.60 -15.48 -5.59
C GLN A 58 -9.23 -16.69 -4.90
N LEU A 59 -8.66 -17.06 -3.76
CA LEU A 59 -9.10 -18.19 -2.95
C LEU A 59 -9.32 -17.73 -1.51
N PRO A 60 -10.25 -18.36 -0.76
CA PRO A 60 -10.44 -18.04 0.66
C PRO A 60 -9.14 -18.22 1.46
N GLY A 61 -8.84 -17.28 2.36
CA GLY A 61 -7.64 -17.30 3.20
C GLY A 61 -6.37 -16.75 2.54
N PHE A 62 -6.33 -16.60 1.21
CA PHE A 62 -5.19 -16.00 0.51
C PHE A 62 -5.43 -14.51 0.24
N THR A 63 -4.58 -13.67 0.82
CA THR A 63 -4.81 -12.21 0.86
C THR A 63 -4.21 -11.46 -0.32
N ILE A 64 -3.11 -11.94 -0.92
CA ILE A 64 -2.39 -11.25 -1.99
C ILE A 64 -3.23 -11.12 -3.27
N PRO A 65 -3.81 -12.19 -3.84
CA PRO A 65 -4.58 -12.06 -5.09
C PRO A 65 -5.79 -11.13 -4.95
N GLN A 66 -6.42 -11.13 -3.77
CA GLN A 66 -7.55 -10.25 -3.45
C GLN A 66 -7.09 -8.79 -3.38
N ALA A 67 -6.02 -8.52 -2.63
CA ALA A 67 -5.45 -7.18 -2.49
C ALA A 67 -4.93 -6.60 -3.81
N LEU A 68 -4.31 -7.41 -4.67
CA LEU A 68 -3.85 -6.98 -5.99
C LEU A 68 -5.02 -6.54 -6.86
N THR A 69 -6.12 -7.31 -6.87
CA THR A 69 -7.34 -6.94 -7.61
C THR A 69 -7.91 -5.64 -7.06
N ALA A 70 -8.02 -5.51 -5.73
CA ALA A 70 -8.49 -4.30 -5.07
C ALA A 70 -7.64 -3.05 -5.40
N ILE A 71 -6.33 -3.22 -5.61
CA ILE A 71 -5.44 -2.14 -6.06
C ILE A 71 -5.69 -1.81 -7.53
N TYR A 72 -5.76 -2.82 -8.39
CA TYR A 72 -5.89 -2.65 -9.84
C TYR A 72 -7.27 -2.14 -10.27
N ASP A 73 -8.31 -2.29 -9.46
CA ASP A 73 -9.62 -1.61 -9.65
C ASP A 73 -9.48 -0.07 -9.74
N HIS A 74 -8.41 0.49 -9.18
CA HIS A 74 -8.10 1.92 -9.25
C HIS A 74 -7.15 2.30 -10.41
N GLY A 75 -6.72 1.33 -11.22
CA GLY A 75 -5.80 1.47 -12.35
C GLY A 75 -4.46 0.76 -12.13
N ALA A 76 -3.60 0.78 -13.16
CA ALA A 76 -2.28 0.15 -13.08
C ALA A 76 -1.42 0.79 -11.97
N GLY A 77 -1.11 0.02 -10.94
CA GLY A 77 -0.26 0.41 -9.81
C GLY A 77 1.08 -0.32 -9.81
N THR A 78 2.13 0.33 -9.28
CA THR A 78 3.41 -0.34 -9.01
C THR A 78 3.34 -1.01 -7.65
N VAL A 79 3.30 -2.35 -7.63
CA VAL A 79 3.19 -3.12 -6.39
C VAL A 79 4.40 -4.02 -6.20
N VAL A 80 5.06 -3.92 -5.06
CA VAL A 80 6.07 -4.88 -4.61
C VAL A 80 5.37 -5.89 -3.70
N VAL A 81 5.28 -7.12 -4.15
CA VAL A 81 4.60 -8.21 -3.46
C VAL A 81 5.62 -9.09 -2.74
N ILE A 82 5.32 -9.44 -1.49
CA ILE A 82 6.09 -10.38 -0.68
C ILE A 82 5.12 -11.46 -0.20
N ASN A 83 5.21 -12.65 -0.82
CA ASN A 83 4.46 -13.82 -0.37
C ASN A 83 5.20 -14.50 0.78
N VAL A 84 4.55 -14.58 1.94
CA VAL A 84 5.12 -15.19 3.16
C VAL A 84 4.76 -16.68 3.26
N LEU A 85 3.73 -17.12 2.55
CA LEU A 85 3.29 -18.51 2.61
C LEU A 85 4.29 -19.40 1.89
N ASP A 86 5.04 -20.18 2.67
CA ASP A 86 5.82 -21.32 2.20
C ASP A 86 4.98 -22.61 2.10
N PRO A 87 4.73 -23.18 0.90
CA PRO A 87 4.01 -24.44 0.74
C PRO A 87 4.71 -25.67 1.36
N ALA A 88 6.02 -25.60 1.65
CA ALA A 88 6.73 -26.68 2.32
C ALA A 88 6.48 -26.71 3.84
N VAL A 89 6.31 -25.53 4.44
CA VAL A 89 6.16 -25.36 5.90
C VAL A 89 4.68 -25.20 6.29
N HIS A 90 3.95 -24.31 5.62
CA HIS A 90 2.56 -23.99 5.90
C HIS A 90 1.61 -24.92 5.13
N LYS A 91 1.72 -26.23 5.38
CA LYS A 91 0.88 -27.24 4.73
C LYS A 91 0.07 -28.07 5.70
N SER A 92 -1.11 -28.48 5.25
CA SER A 92 -2.00 -29.42 5.94
C SER A 92 -2.32 -30.57 4.98
N SER A 93 -2.43 -31.79 5.50
CA SER A 93 -2.69 -33.00 4.71
C SER A 93 -4.12 -33.49 4.93
N VAL A 94 -4.83 -33.79 3.84
CA VAL A 94 -6.13 -34.45 3.90
C VAL A 94 -5.96 -35.91 3.48
N ALA A 95 -6.30 -36.83 4.39
CA ALA A 95 -6.29 -38.26 4.11
C ALA A 95 -7.67 -38.68 3.57
N ALA A 96 -7.69 -39.18 2.33
CA ALA A 96 -8.86 -39.80 1.71
C ALA A 96 -10.15 -38.95 1.72
N GLU A 97 -10.12 -37.79 1.07
CA GLU A 97 -11.34 -37.06 0.71
C GLU A 97 -12.13 -37.83 -0.34
N THR A 98 -13.41 -38.08 -0.07
CA THR A 98 -14.34 -38.68 -1.03
C THR A 98 -14.83 -37.58 -1.98
N ALA A 99 -14.44 -37.67 -3.24
CA ALA A 99 -14.77 -36.71 -4.29
C ALA A 99 -15.47 -37.44 -5.44
N ALA A 100 -16.68 -37.02 -5.82
CA ALA A 100 -17.41 -37.60 -6.95
C ALA A 100 -17.28 -36.71 -8.18
N LEU A 101 -16.92 -37.28 -9.32
CA LEU A 101 -16.91 -36.57 -10.60
C LEU A 101 -18.34 -36.22 -11.02
N ASP A 102 -18.56 -34.99 -11.47
CA ASP A 102 -19.83 -34.60 -12.05
C ASP A 102 -20.03 -35.29 -13.42
N PRO A 103 -21.12 -36.05 -13.63
CA PRO A 103 -21.39 -36.77 -14.88
C PRO A 103 -21.52 -35.88 -16.12
N LEU A 104 -21.83 -34.59 -15.95
CA LEU A 104 -22.04 -33.64 -17.06
C LEU A 104 -20.78 -32.85 -17.41
N THR A 105 -19.91 -32.60 -16.42
CA THR A 105 -18.75 -31.71 -16.58
C THR A 105 -17.40 -32.43 -16.48
N ASP A 106 -17.39 -33.74 -16.15
CA ASP A 106 -16.21 -34.61 -16.05
C ASP A 106 -15.10 -34.08 -15.10
N PHE A 107 -15.43 -33.12 -14.22
CA PHE A 107 -14.51 -32.61 -13.21
C PHE A 107 -15.07 -32.69 -11.80
N VAL A 108 -14.17 -32.72 -10.83
CA VAL A 108 -14.47 -32.56 -9.41
C VAL A 108 -13.55 -31.50 -8.82
N ARG A 109 -14.09 -30.70 -7.90
CA ARG A 109 -13.33 -29.71 -7.14
C ARG A 109 -13.14 -30.21 -5.72
N LEU A 110 -11.90 -30.31 -5.28
CA LEU A 110 -11.54 -30.66 -3.91
C LEU A 110 -11.99 -29.54 -2.95
N LYS A 111 -12.22 -29.90 -1.70
CA LYS A 111 -12.65 -28.95 -0.67
C LYS A 111 -11.63 -27.83 -0.43
N ASN A 112 -10.34 -28.16 -0.48
CA ASN A 112 -9.26 -27.19 -0.31
C ASN A 112 -8.50 -26.95 -1.62
N PRO A 113 -8.25 -25.69 -2.00
CA PRO A 113 -7.47 -25.33 -3.19
C PRO A 113 -5.95 -25.31 -2.89
N ALA A 114 -5.11 -24.97 -3.87
CA ALA A 114 -3.64 -24.93 -3.75
C ALA A 114 -3.04 -26.26 -3.26
N VAL A 115 -3.32 -27.33 -3.99
CA VAL A 115 -2.98 -28.71 -3.62
C VAL A 115 -1.62 -29.15 -4.19
N ALA A 116 -0.91 -29.97 -3.44
CA ALA A 116 0.35 -30.62 -3.76
C ALA A 116 0.30 -32.10 -3.35
N ASN A 117 1.20 -32.93 -3.89
CA ASN A 117 1.30 -34.36 -3.55
C ASN A 117 -0.03 -35.12 -3.68
N VAL A 118 -0.80 -34.83 -4.73
CA VAL A 118 -2.13 -35.40 -4.94
C VAL A 118 -2.03 -36.86 -5.38
N VAL A 119 -2.67 -37.76 -4.63
CA VAL A 119 -2.83 -39.17 -4.94
C VAL A 119 -4.32 -39.47 -5.10
N VAL A 120 -4.73 -39.80 -6.32
CA VAL A 120 -6.12 -40.14 -6.66
C VAL A 120 -6.27 -41.65 -6.71
N LYS A 121 -7.22 -42.20 -5.95
CA LYS A 121 -7.57 -43.61 -5.94
C LYS A 121 -9.04 -43.83 -6.28
N SER A 122 -9.41 -45.05 -6.66
CA SER A 122 -10.81 -45.48 -6.79
C SER A 122 -11.56 -45.33 -5.46
N ALA A 123 -12.90 -45.31 -5.50
CA ALA A 123 -13.75 -45.25 -4.30
C ALA A 123 -13.37 -46.33 -3.25
N ASP A 124 -12.94 -47.51 -3.73
CA ASP A 124 -12.54 -48.64 -2.89
C ASP A 124 -11.11 -48.50 -2.34
N GLY A 125 -10.32 -47.53 -2.84
CA GLY A 125 -8.95 -47.28 -2.42
C GLY A 125 -7.90 -48.22 -3.02
N ASN A 126 -8.31 -49.12 -3.92
CA ASN A 126 -7.46 -50.19 -4.45
C ASN A 126 -6.70 -49.81 -5.73
N THR A 127 -7.32 -49.03 -6.62
CA THR A 127 -6.70 -48.61 -7.89
C THR A 127 -6.18 -47.20 -7.74
N SER A 128 -4.89 -46.97 -7.98
CA SER A 128 -4.32 -45.61 -8.03
C SER A 128 -4.29 -45.14 -9.49
N TYR A 129 -4.74 -43.91 -9.72
CA TYR A 129 -4.76 -43.28 -11.04
C TYR A 129 -3.53 -42.38 -11.21
N VAL A 130 -3.07 -42.21 -12.45
CA VAL A 130 -1.86 -41.44 -12.76
C VAL A 130 -2.23 -40.09 -13.38
N ALA A 131 -1.62 -39.01 -12.87
CA ALA A 131 -1.75 -37.67 -13.43
C ALA A 131 -1.30 -37.63 -14.90
N ASP A 132 -1.95 -36.81 -15.72
CA ASP A 132 -1.73 -36.61 -17.15
C ASP A 132 -2.00 -37.84 -18.06
N LYS A 133 -2.35 -38.98 -17.46
CA LYS A 133 -2.82 -40.18 -18.16
C LYS A 133 -4.30 -40.44 -17.91
N ASP A 134 -4.69 -40.43 -16.64
CA ASP A 134 -6.05 -40.75 -16.20
C ASP A 134 -6.85 -39.48 -15.86
N TYR A 135 -6.18 -38.47 -15.32
CA TYR A 135 -6.76 -37.18 -14.97
C TYR A 135 -5.78 -36.03 -15.16
N ALA A 136 -6.30 -34.85 -15.46
CA ALA A 136 -5.57 -33.58 -15.40
C ALA A 136 -5.85 -32.90 -14.05
N LEU A 137 -4.79 -32.42 -13.40
CA LEU A 137 -4.88 -31.69 -12.13
C LEU A 137 -4.60 -30.20 -12.35
N ASP A 138 -5.56 -29.37 -11.98
CA ASP A 138 -5.33 -27.95 -11.73
C ASP A 138 -5.07 -27.76 -10.22
N ALA A 139 -3.78 -27.68 -9.89
CA ALA A 139 -3.31 -27.59 -8.51
C ALA A 139 -3.78 -26.30 -7.81
N ALA A 140 -3.95 -25.20 -8.55
CA ALA A 140 -4.35 -23.92 -7.98
C ALA A 140 -5.80 -23.97 -7.47
N TYR A 141 -6.72 -24.51 -8.27
CA TYR A 141 -8.14 -24.62 -7.89
C TYR A 141 -8.49 -25.92 -7.17
N GLY A 142 -7.55 -26.88 -7.07
CA GLY A 142 -7.84 -28.23 -6.58
C GLY A 142 -8.83 -28.96 -7.49
N LYS A 143 -8.79 -28.71 -8.80
CA LYS A 143 -9.73 -29.28 -9.77
C LYS A 143 -9.10 -30.49 -10.45
N ILE A 144 -9.77 -31.63 -10.34
CA ILE A 144 -9.40 -32.87 -11.04
C ILE A 144 -10.36 -33.04 -12.20
N THR A 145 -9.83 -33.04 -13.42
CA THR A 145 -10.61 -33.25 -14.64
C THR A 145 -10.24 -34.60 -15.22
N ARG A 146 -11.24 -35.44 -15.49
CA ARG A 146 -11.02 -36.74 -16.11
C ARG A 146 -10.55 -36.58 -17.55
N LEU A 147 -9.54 -37.35 -17.94
CA LEU A 147 -9.16 -37.47 -19.36
C LEU A 147 -10.01 -38.58 -20.01
N LYS A 148 -10.64 -38.28 -21.14
CA LYS A 148 -11.52 -39.23 -21.86
C LYS A 148 -10.79 -40.50 -22.33
N THR A 149 -9.47 -40.44 -22.41
CA THR A 149 -8.56 -41.55 -22.75
C THR A 149 -8.13 -42.38 -21.53
N GLY A 150 -8.50 -41.96 -20.31
CA GLY A 150 -8.05 -42.54 -19.04
C GLY A 150 -8.90 -43.69 -18.53
N ALA A 151 -8.42 -44.37 -17.48
CA ALA A 151 -9.08 -45.53 -16.87
C ALA A 151 -10.25 -45.19 -15.91
N ILE A 152 -10.48 -43.90 -15.63
CA ILE A 152 -11.57 -43.45 -14.75
C ILE A 152 -12.90 -43.54 -15.51
N ALA A 153 -13.97 -44.02 -14.88
CA ALA A 153 -15.31 -44.05 -15.47
C ALA A 153 -16.05 -42.70 -15.31
N ILE A 154 -17.05 -42.43 -16.17
CA ILE A 154 -17.92 -41.25 -16.05
C ILE A 154 -18.62 -41.30 -14.68
N GLY A 155 -18.60 -40.21 -13.93
CA GLY A 155 -19.26 -40.13 -12.62
C GLY A 155 -18.65 -41.01 -11.52
N ALA A 156 -17.42 -41.52 -11.72
CA ALA A 156 -16.79 -42.38 -10.72
C ALA A 156 -16.52 -41.62 -9.40
N GLY A 157 -16.74 -42.32 -8.28
CA GLY A 157 -16.27 -41.88 -6.96
C GLY A 157 -14.76 -42.07 -6.84
N LEU A 158 -14.08 -41.04 -6.36
CA LEU A 158 -12.64 -41.01 -6.14
C LEU A 158 -12.34 -40.80 -4.66
N LYS A 159 -11.26 -41.41 -4.17
CA LYS A 159 -10.62 -41.08 -2.89
C LYS A 159 -9.33 -40.35 -3.16
N VAL A 160 -9.26 -39.09 -2.76
CA VAL A 160 -8.12 -38.22 -3.03
C VAL A 160 -7.39 -37.91 -1.74
N SER A 161 -6.10 -38.19 -1.70
CA SER A 161 -5.22 -37.76 -0.61
C SER A 161 -4.30 -36.69 -1.15
N TYR A 162 -4.13 -35.59 -0.42
CA TYR A 162 -3.34 -34.46 -0.90
C TYR A 162 -2.84 -33.59 0.25
N ASP A 163 -1.71 -32.91 0.02
CA ASP A 163 -1.25 -31.79 0.82
C ASP A 163 -1.87 -30.51 0.24
N TYR A 164 -2.21 -29.52 1.06
CA TYR A 164 -2.59 -28.19 0.58
C TYR A 164 -1.87 -27.10 1.36
N ALA A 165 -1.60 -25.99 0.67
CA ALA A 165 -1.09 -24.78 1.28
C ALA A 165 -2.19 -24.20 2.20
N ASP A 166 -1.90 -24.10 3.49
CA ASP A 166 -2.86 -23.69 4.52
C ASP A 166 -2.51 -22.31 5.08
N PRO A 167 -3.20 -21.24 4.64
CA PRO A 167 -2.93 -19.88 5.12
C PRO A 167 -3.14 -19.69 6.62
N SER A 168 -3.95 -20.53 7.28
CA SER A 168 -4.19 -20.42 8.72
C SER A 168 -2.95 -20.74 9.57
N LYS A 169 -1.96 -21.43 8.99
CA LYS A 169 -0.69 -21.75 9.65
C LYS A 169 0.33 -20.62 9.60
N VAL A 170 0.08 -19.57 8.80
CA VAL A 170 0.98 -18.42 8.73
C VAL A 170 0.84 -17.59 10.00
N THR A 171 1.95 -17.41 10.71
CA THR A 171 1.97 -16.70 11.99
C THR A 171 2.35 -15.22 11.83
N ALA A 172 2.11 -14.43 12.88
CA ALA A 172 2.59 -13.04 12.95
C ALA A 172 4.10 -12.92 12.69
N ALA A 173 4.87 -13.89 13.20
CA ALA A 173 6.32 -13.91 13.09
C ALA A 173 6.79 -14.09 11.63
N ASP A 174 6.06 -14.88 10.84
CA ASP A 174 6.36 -15.07 9.43
C ASP A 174 6.12 -13.76 8.65
N ILE A 175 5.04 -13.05 8.95
CA ILE A 175 4.70 -11.76 8.32
C ILE A 175 5.72 -10.69 8.67
N ILE A 176 6.10 -10.56 9.95
CA ILE A 176 7.14 -9.63 10.41
C ILE A 176 8.47 -9.98 9.76
N GLY A 177 8.79 -11.27 9.74
CA GLY A 177 10.00 -11.82 9.17
C GLY A 177 11.26 -11.59 10.01
N ALA A 178 12.35 -12.18 9.54
CA ALA A 178 13.66 -12.14 10.16
C ALA A 178 14.76 -12.05 9.10
N VAL A 179 16.00 -11.90 9.56
CA VAL A 179 17.17 -12.17 8.72
C VAL A 179 17.49 -13.64 8.91
N ASN A 180 17.45 -14.43 7.84
CA ASN A 180 17.77 -15.85 7.92
C ASN A 180 19.29 -16.06 8.04
N ALA A 181 19.72 -17.30 8.29
CA ALA A 181 21.14 -17.63 8.42
C ALA A 181 21.97 -17.34 7.15
N ALA A 182 21.32 -17.26 5.99
CA ALA A 182 21.95 -16.88 4.72
C ALA A 182 22.05 -15.35 4.52
N GLY A 183 21.58 -14.54 5.48
CA GLY A 183 21.58 -13.08 5.40
C GLY A 183 20.40 -12.47 4.62
N ASN A 184 19.48 -13.28 4.10
CA ASN A 184 18.30 -12.80 3.39
C ASN A 184 17.23 -12.33 4.37
N ARG A 185 16.63 -11.18 4.09
CA ARG A 185 15.49 -10.64 4.84
C ARG A 185 14.20 -11.30 4.36
N THR A 186 13.31 -11.66 5.29
CA THR A 186 11.99 -12.25 5.02
C THR A 186 10.87 -11.33 5.50
N GLY A 187 9.61 -11.60 5.09
CA GLY A 187 8.44 -10.83 5.52
C GLY A 187 8.55 -9.32 5.26
N ILE A 188 8.04 -8.51 6.19
CA ILE A 188 8.10 -7.03 6.14
C ILE A 188 9.54 -6.52 6.02
N LYS A 189 10.52 -7.20 6.62
CA LYS A 189 11.94 -6.78 6.56
C LYS A 189 12.51 -6.81 5.15
N ALA A 190 11.99 -7.66 4.26
CA ALA A 190 12.43 -7.73 2.87
C ALA A 190 12.17 -6.42 2.09
N LEU A 191 11.28 -5.54 2.58
CA LEU A 191 11.05 -4.22 1.97
C LEU A 191 12.30 -3.32 1.95
N GLN A 192 13.25 -3.53 2.86
CA GLN A 192 14.51 -2.77 2.86
C GLN A 192 15.37 -3.07 1.62
N ASP A 193 15.24 -4.26 1.05
CA ASP A 193 16.03 -4.68 -0.11
C ASP A 193 15.46 -4.13 -1.43
N THR A 194 14.30 -3.48 -1.40
CA THR A 194 13.60 -2.98 -2.60
C THR A 194 14.40 -1.92 -3.34
N TYR A 195 15.12 -1.04 -2.63
CA TYR A 195 15.94 -0.03 -3.28
C TYR A 195 17.10 -0.65 -4.06
N ASN A 196 17.80 -1.63 -3.49
CA ASN A 196 18.90 -2.31 -4.18
C ASN A 196 18.43 -3.12 -5.39
N LYS A 197 17.21 -3.66 -5.35
CA LYS A 197 16.65 -4.48 -6.44
C LYS A 197 15.96 -3.66 -7.54
N PHE A 198 15.25 -2.59 -7.17
CA PHE A 198 14.35 -1.87 -8.08
C PHE A 198 14.66 -0.37 -8.20
N GLY A 199 15.57 0.16 -7.39
CA GLY A 199 15.95 1.58 -7.39
C GLY A 199 14.97 2.51 -6.69
N PHE A 200 13.97 1.99 -5.96
CA PHE A 200 13.01 2.77 -5.19
C PHE A 200 12.47 1.98 -3.99
N PHE A 201 12.02 2.68 -2.97
CA PHE A 201 11.34 2.10 -1.82
C PHE A 201 9.82 2.07 -2.00
N ALA A 202 9.14 1.14 -1.33
CA ALA A 202 7.69 1.19 -1.16
C ALA A 202 7.30 2.36 -0.26
N LYS A 203 6.27 3.13 -0.66
CA LYS A 203 5.79 4.33 0.04
C LYS A 203 4.44 4.14 0.71
N LEU A 204 3.75 3.08 0.35
CA LEU A 204 2.50 2.62 0.95
C LEU A 204 2.71 1.19 1.42
N LEU A 205 2.53 0.90 2.71
CA LEU A 205 2.69 -0.45 3.26
C LEU A 205 1.33 -1.02 3.64
N ILE A 206 1.01 -2.21 3.15
CA ILE A 206 -0.21 -2.93 3.48
C ILE A 206 0.09 -4.39 3.81
N ALA A 207 -0.59 -4.91 4.83
CA ALA A 207 -0.62 -6.32 5.16
C ALA A 207 -2.08 -6.76 5.39
N PRO A 208 -2.87 -6.91 4.32
CA PRO A 208 -4.32 -7.14 4.41
C PRO A 208 -4.63 -8.40 5.23
N GLY A 209 -5.55 -8.28 6.18
CA GLY A 209 -5.92 -9.35 7.12
C GLY A 209 -4.94 -9.56 8.28
N PHE A 210 -3.63 -9.40 8.05
CA PHE A 210 -2.59 -9.60 9.06
C PHE A 210 -2.33 -8.37 9.94
N CYS A 211 -2.55 -7.16 9.41
CA CYS A 211 -2.38 -5.92 10.16
C CYS A 211 -3.37 -5.75 11.33
N THR A 212 -4.40 -6.60 11.42
CA THR A 212 -5.32 -6.69 12.56
C THR A 212 -4.62 -7.19 13.84
N GLN A 213 -3.49 -7.89 13.69
CA GLN A 213 -2.67 -8.34 14.81
C GLN A 213 -1.75 -7.20 15.26
N ASN A 214 -1.77 -6.88 16.55
CA ASN A 214 -1.03 -5.73 17.09
C ASN A 214 0.49 -5.82 16.84
N THR A 215 1.07 -7.01 16.93
CA THR A 215 2.50 -7.24 16.68
C THR A 215 2.89 -6.88 15.25
N VAL A 216 2.05 -7.22 14.26
CA VAL A 216 2.27 -6.87 12.85
C VAL A 216 2.09 -5.36 12.64
N ALA A 217 1.05 -4.76 13.23
CA ALA A 217 0.80 -3.31 13.11
C ALA A 217 1.96 -2.46 13.65
N VAL A 218 2.54 -2.84 14.79
CA VAL A 218 3.70 -2.15 15.39
C VAL A 218 4.93 -2.25 14.48
N GLU A 219 5.20 -3.42 13.92
CA GLU A 219 6.34 -3.61 13.01
C GLU A 219 6.13 -2.90 11.66
N MET A 220 4.90 -2.85 11.16
CA MET A 220 4.55 -2.03 9.99
C MET A 220 4.83 -0.55 10.23
N ALA A 221 4.49 -0.02 11.42
CA ALA A 221 4.79 1.35 11.80
C ALA A 221 6.32 1.59 11.84
N SER A 222 7.08 0.68 12.46
CA SER A 222 8.54 0.77 12.51
C SER A 222 9.18 0.71 11.13
N MET A 223 8.67 -0.13 10.23
CA MET A 223 9.16 -0.20 8.85
C MET A 223 8.78 1.04 8.05
N ALA A 224 7.58 1.59 8.27
CA ALA A 224 7.14 2.82 7.64
C ALA A 224 8.04 4.01 8.00
N ASP A 225 8.48 4.10 9.26
CA ASP A 225 9.47 5.09 9.68
C ASP A 225 10.81 4.93 8.96
N LYS A 226 11.30 3.70 8.79
CA LYS A 226 12.59 3.42 8.14
C LYS A 226 12.58 3.73 6.64
N LEU A 227 11.45 3.55 5.97
CA LEU A 227 11.33 3.71 4.51
C LEU A 227 10.77 5.08 4.08
N ASP A 228 10.47 5.95 5.05
CA ASP A 228 9.68 7.17 4.84
C ASP A 228 8.37 6.86 4.07
N ALA A 229 7.64 5.87 4.56
CA ALA A 229 6.39 5.35 3.98
C ALA A 229 5.20 5.57 4.93
N ILE A 230 3.99 5.28 4.46
CA ILE A 230 2.77 5.25 5.29
C ILE A 230 2.20 3.83 5.30
N ALA A 231 2.02 3.27 6.49
CA ALA A 231 1.36 1.98 6.72
C ALA A 231 -0.14 2.15 6.91
N TYR A 232 -0.95 1.37 6.18
CA TYR A 232 -2.40 1.33 6.36
C TYR A 232 -2.76 0.11 7.18
N VAL A 233 -3.47 0.34 8.29
CA VAL A 233 -3.78 -0.66 9.32
C VAL A 233 -5.28 -0.73 9.49
N ASP A 234 -5.85 -1.92 9.30
CA ASP A 234 -7.29 -2.15 9.39
C ASP A 234 -7.73 -2.60 10.78
N ALA A 235 -8.96 -2.25 11.15
CA ALA A 235 -9.61 -2.87 12.30
C ALA A 235 -9.98 -4.34 12.01
N PRO A 236 -10.04 -5.22 13.02
CA PRO A 236 -10.54 -6.58 12.85
C PRO A 236 -11.98 -6.59 12.30
N ILE A 237 -12.29 -7.62 11.50
CA ILE A 237 -13.65 -7.82 11.02
C ILE A 237 -14.62 -8.09 12.19
N GLY A 238 -15.80 -7.50 12.12
CA GLY A 238 -16.85 -7.57 13.14
C GLY A 238 -16.71 -6.58 14.30
N THR A 239 -15.68 -5.74 14.30
CA THR A 239 -15.44 -4.79 15.41
C THR A 239 -16.57 -3.77 15.50
N ALA A 240 -17.15 -3.60 16.70
CA ALA A 240 -18.21 -2.63 16.90
C ALA A 240 -17.67 -1.20 16.94
N PHE A 241 -18.51 -0.23 16.56
CA PHE A 241 -18.18 1.20 16.55
C PHE A 241 -17.52 1.68 17.86
N ALA A 242 -18.10 1.31 19.01
CA ALA A 242 -17.59 1.70 20.32
C ALA A 242 -16.20 1.10 20.62
N ASP A 243 -15.96 -0.14 20.20
CA ASP A 243 -14.67 -0.82 20.39
C ASP A 243 -13.57 -0.21 19.50
N VAL A 244 -13.93 0.28 18.31
CA VAL A 244 -12.99 0.99 17.43
C VAL A 244 -12.54 2.31 18.07
N LEU A 245 -13.48 3.07 18.65
CA LEU A 245 -13.15 4.30 19.38
C LEU A 245 -12.33 4.00 20.63
N ALA A 246 -12.76 3.01 21.43
CA ALA A 246 -12.03 2.58 22.62
C ALA A 246 -10.63 2.04 22.28
N GLY A 247 -10.44 1.48 21.08
CA GLY A 247 -9.17 1.04 20.53
C GLY A 247 -8.09 2.11 20.46
N ARG A 248 -8.47 3.40 20.41
CA ARG A 248 -7.54 4.52 20.49
C ARG A 248 -7.07 4.82 21.92
N GLY A 249 -7.76 4.29 22.93
CA GLY A 249 -7.47 4.51 24.34
C GLY A 249 -6.55 3.45 24.95
N PRO A 250 -6.04 3.68 26.18
CA PRO A 250 -5.15 2.76 26.87
C PRO A 250 -5.80 1.42 27.24
N ALA A 251 -7.13 1.38 27.36
CA ALA A 251 -7.91 0.16 27.59
C ALA A 251 -8.41 -0.49 26.28
N GLY A 252 -7.97 0.01 25.12
CA GLY A 252 -8.34 -0.52 23.82
C GLY A 252 -7.88 -1.97 23.64
N THR A 253 -8.77 -2.81 23.11
CA THR A 253 -8.52 -4.24 22.89
C THR A 253 -8.06 -4.56 21.45
N ILE A 254 -8.11 -3.58 20.56
CA ILE A 254 -7.72 -3.71 19.15
C ILE A 254 -6.38 -3.02 18.85
N ASN A 255 -5.84 -3.29 17.67
CA ASN A 255 -4.57 -2.82 17.11
C ASN A 255 -4.49 -1.32 16.77
N PHE A 256 -5.34 -0.47 17.36
CA PHE A 256 -5.46 0.96 17.05
C PHE A 256 -4.80 1.88 18.08
N ASN A 257 -4.21 1.32 19.14
CA ASN A 257 -3.50 2.07 20.16
C ASN A 257 -2.10 2.47 19.67
N THR A 258 -2.06 3.48 18.81
CA THR A 258 -0.82 4.06 18.25
C THR A 258 -0.97 5.56 18.04
N SER A 259 0.16 6.27 18.12
CA SER A 259 0.28 7.71 17.86
C SER A 259 1.29 8.02 16.76
N SER A 260 1.55 7.05 15.86
CA SER A 260 2.50 7.21 14.75
C SER A 260 1.96 8.14 13.66
N ASP A 261 2.81 9.03 13.16
CA ASP A 261 2.53 9.88 11.98
C ASP A 261 2.70 9.12 10.65
N ARG A 262 3.14 7.86 10.72
CA ARG A 262 3.30 6.94 9.60
C ARG A 262 2.18 5.93 9.46
N VAL A 263 1.19 5.94 10.35
CA VAL A 263 0.09 4.98 10.33
C VAL A 263 -1.22 5.67 9.97
N ARG A 264 -1.98 5.05 9.07
CA ARG A 264 -3.38 5.40 8.80
C ARG A 264 -4.26 4.24 9.25
N LEU A 265 -5.19 4.54 10.15
CA LEU A 265 -6.14 3.57 10.67
C LEU A 265 -7.37 3.53 9.77
N CYS A 266 -7.78 2.33 9.36
CA CYS A 266 -8.83 2.10 8.37
C CYS A 266 -9.97 1.28 8.99
N TYR A 267 -11.20 1.81 8.93
CA TYR A 267 -12.42 1.12 9.39
C TYR A 267 -13.65 1.72 8.72
N PRO A 268 -14.66 0.95 8.26
CA PRO A 268 -14.81 -0.51 8.38
C PRO A 268 -14.25 -1.26 7.16
N ASN A 269 -14.35 -2.59 7.17
CA ASN A 269 -14.12 -3.38 5.96
C ASN A 269 -15.20 -3.09 4.90
N VAL A 270 -14.84 -3.31 3.65
CA VAL A 270 -15.69 -3.05 2.49
C VAL A 270 -16.18 -4.35 1.89
N MET A 271 -17.41 -4.35 1.40
CA MET A 271 -17.99 -5.48 0.70
C MET A 271 -17.73 -5.35 -0.80
N VAL A 272 -17.28 -6.44 -1.41
CA VAL A 272 -16.94 -6.50 -2.84
C VAL A 272 -17.60 -7.72 -3.47
N ALA A 273 -17.87 -7.64 -4.77
CA ALA A 273 -18.23 -8.82 -5.54
C ALA A 273 -17.02 -9.74 -5.68
N ASP A 274 -17.21 -11.02 -5.43
CA ASP A 274 -16.24 -12.02 -5.86
C ASP A 274 -16.40 -12.26 -7.37
N GLY A 275 -15.32 -12.70 -8.04
CA GLY A 275 -15.34 -13.03 -9.47
C GLY A 275 -16.23 -14.24 -9.82
N ASN A 276 -16.96 -14.80 -8.84
CA ASN A 276 -17.79 -16.00 -8.93
C ASN A 276 -19.28 -15.69 -8.64
N GLY A 277 -19.66 -14.42 -8.53
CA GLY A 277 -21.05 -13.96 -8.34
C GLY A 277 -21.53 -13.86 -6.89
N GLY A 278 -20.67 -14.14 -5.91
CA GLY A 278 -20.91 -13.91 -4.48
C GLY A 278 -20.35 -12.59 -3.97
N LEU A 279 -20.48 -12.36 -2.66
CA LEU A 279 -20.04 -11.16 -1.98
C LEU A 279 -19.07 -11.52 -0.85
N ARG A 280 -18.00 -10.76 -0.69
CA ARG A 280 -17.02 -10.94 0.40
C ARG A 280 -16.63 -9.62 1.05
N TYR A 281 -16.21 -9.69 2.31
CA TYR A 281 -15.61 -8.56 3.00
C TYR A 281 -14.10 -8.54 2.78
N GLU A 282 -13.58 -7.36 2.44
CA GLU A 282 -12.17 -7.09 2.26
C GLU A 282 -11.69 -5.94 3.16
N PRO A 283 -10.44 -6.00 3.66
CA PRO A 283 -9.84 -4.90 4.40
C PRO A 283 -9.77 -3.61 3.57
N LEU A 284 -10.11 -2.49 4.18
CA LEU A 284 -10.15 -1.18 3.51
C LEU A 284 -8.76 -0.72 3.04
N SER A 285 -7.68 -1.13 3.73
CA SER A 285 -6.30 -0.77 3.40
C SER A 285 -5.91 -1.03 1.96
N SER A 286 -6.34 -2.14 1.36
CA SER A 286 -5.97 -2.52 -0.02
C SER A 286 -6.53 -1.51 -1.03
N ARG A 287 -7.82 -1.20 -0.91
CA ARG A 287 -8.49 -0.21 -1.78
C ARG A 287 -8.03 1.21 -1.47
N ALA A 288 -7.86 1.55 -0.20
CA ALA A 288 -7.34 2.85 0.19
C ALA A 288 -5.92 3.08 -0.39
N ALA A 289 -5.06 2.06 -0.40
CA ALA A 289 -3.72 2.14 -0.98
C ALA A 289 -3.75 2.27 -2.51
N GLY A 290 -4.61 1.49 -3.19
CA GLY A 290 -4.83 1.63 -4.64
C GLY A 290 -5.36 3.01 -5.03
N LEU A 291 -6.38 3.49 -4.31
CA LEU A 291 -6.94 4.83 -4.48
C LEU A 291 -5.87 5.90 -4.25
N ARG A 292 -5.03 5.72 -3.23
CA ARG A 292 -3.95 6.66 -2.94
C ARG A 292 -2.90 6.70 -4.03
N ALA A 293 -2.50 5.55 -4.59
CA ALA A 293 -1.62 5.48 -5.75
C ALA A 293 -2.23 6.17 -6.99
N LYS A 294 -3.53 5.99 -7.22
CA LYS A 294 -4.28 6.69 -8.29
C LYS A 294 -4.26 8.21 -8.10
N VAL A 295 -4.49 8.70 -6.87
CA VAL A 295 -4.48 10.14 -6.55
C VAL A 295 -3.08 10.72 -6.77
N ASP A 296 -2.04 10.04 -6.28
CA ASP A 296 -0.66 10.46 -6.49
C ASP A 296 -0.31 10.61 -7.98
N ASN A 297 -0.73 9.66 -8.83
CA ASN A 297 -0.47 9.68 -10.26
C ASN A 297 -1.30 10.72 -11.04
N SER A 298 -2.53 11.00 -10.61
CA SER A 298 -3.47 11.87 -11.35
C SER A 298 -3.50 13.32 -10.87
N LYS A 299 -3.33 13.55 -9.57
CA LYS A 299 -3.42 14.87 -8.92
C LYS A 299 -2.13 15.31 -8.23
N GLY A 300 -1.22 14.37 -7.96
CA GLY A 300 0.02 14.61 -7.23
C GLY A 300 -0.03 14.14 -5.77
N PHE A 301 1.13 13.84 -5.22
CA PHE A 301 1.29 13.30 -3.85
C PHE A 301 0.92 14.28 -2.72
N TRP A 302 0.80 15.57 -3.05
CA TRP A 302 0.32 16.62 -2.14
C TRP A 302 -1.20 16.66 -2.02
N TRP A 303 -1.92 15.98 -2.90
CA TRP A 303 -3.37 15.90 -2.85
C TRP A 303 -3.83 14.86 -1.81
N SER A 304 -4.91 15.17 -1.10
CA SER A 304 -5.52 14.27 -0.13
C SER A 304 -6.34 13.17 -0.83
N SER A 305 -6.22 11.92 -0.37
CA SER A 305 -7.06 10.82 -0.87
C SER A 305 -8.46 10.75 -0.26
N SER A 306 -8.79 11.61 0.72
CA SER A 306 -10.17 11.72 1.23
C SER A 306 -11.09 12.39 0.20
N ASN A 307 -12.37 12.11 0.32
CA ASN A 307 -13.44 12.50 -0.60
C ASN A 307 -13.21 12.03 -2.05
N GLN A 308 -12.41 10.98 -2.24
CA GLN A 308 -12.27 10.30 -3.53
C GLN A 308 -13.08 9.00 -3.51
N GLU A 309 -13.62 8.64 -4.66
CA GLU A 309 -14.50 7.48 -4.82
C GLU A 309 -13.72 6.16 -4.71
N LEU A 310 -14.29 5.21 -3.96
CA LEU A 310 -13.81 3.84 -3.84
C LEU A 310 -14.41 3.00 -4.97
N ALA A 311 -13.62 2.74 -6.01
CA ALA A 311 -13.98 1.81 -7.08
C ALA A 311 -14.12 0.38 -6.54
N GLY A 312 -14.98 -0.43 -7.17
CA GLY A 312 -15.17 -1.86 -6.89
C GLY A 312 -15.85 -2.20 -5.55
N VAL A 313 -16.32 -1.20 -4.80
CA VAL A 313 -17.05 -1.38 -3.54
C VAL A 313 -18.56 -1.45 -3.81
N VAL A 314 -19.21 -2.51 -3.35
CA VAL A 314 -20.66 -2.70 -3.46
C VAL A 314 -21.40 -2.46 -2.14
N GLY A 315 -20.67 -2.47 -1.03
CA GLY A 315 -21.24 -2.26 0.31
C GLY A 315 -20.15 -2.01 1.35
N VAL A 316 -20.57 -1.77 2.58
CA VAL A 316 -19.68 -1.69 3.75
C VAL A 316 -20.11 -2.74 4.76
N GLU A 317 -19.16 -3.25 5.55
CA GLU A 317 -19.43 -4.21 6.62
C GLU A 317 -20.47 -3.65 7.61
N ARG A 318 -20.31 -2.37 7.96
CA ARG A 318 -21.22 -1.65 8.84
C ARG A 318 -21.61 -0.34 8.20
N GLN A 319 -22.92 -0.12 8.07
CA GLN A 319 -23.42 1.18 7.64
C GLN A 319 -23.24 2.17 8.79
N LEU A 320 -22.42 3.18 8.57
CA LEU A 320 -22.19 4.27 9.51
C LEU A 320 -23.01 5.48 9.09
N THR A 321 -23.57 6.17 10.08
CA THR A 321 -24.22 7.46 9.87
C THR A 321 -23.21 8.47 9.31
N ALA A 322 -23.56 9.06 8.16
CA ALA A 322 -22.68 9.94 7.40
C ALA A 322 -23.48 11.13 6.85
N MET A 323 -23.34 12.27 7.53
CA MET A 323 -23.90 13.55 7.11
C MET A 323 -22.80 14.61 7.18
N ILE A 324 -22.81 15.56 6.23
CA ILE A 324 -21.76 16.58 6.13
C ILE A 324 -21.96 17.72 7.15
N ASP A 325 -23.20 17.89 7.61
CA ASP A 325 -23.68 18.95 8.48
C ASP A 325 -23.96 18.50 9.92
N ASP A 326 -23.88 17.19 10.21
CA ASP A 326 -24.07 16.64 11.55
C ASP A 326 -22.74 16.31 12.25
N PRO A 327 -22.34 17.09 13.28
CA PRO A 327 -21.15 16.81 14.08
C PRO A 327 -21.23 15.51 14.87
N ASN A 328 -22.44 14.98 15.13
CA ASN A 328 -22.63 13.79 15.96
C ASN A 328 -22.64 12.50 15.16
N CYS A 329 -22.56 12.56 13.82
CA CYS A 329 -22.55 11.35 13.00
C CYS A 329 -21.32 10.47 13.32
N GLU A 330 -21.51 9.15 13.23
CA GLU A 330 -20.48 8.16 13.59
C GLU A 330 -19.19 8.36 12.77
N VAL A 331 -19.34 8.69 11.48
CA VAL A 331 -18.19 9.01 10.62
C VAL A 331 -17.38 10.18 11.19
N ASN A 332 -18.02 11.24 11.69
CA ASN A 332 -17.31 12.37 12.28
C ASN A 332 -16.62 12.01 13.60
N GLN A 333 -17.28 11.22 14.46
CA GLN A 333 -16.69 10.77 15.73
C GLN A 333 -15.41 9.92 15.53
N LEU A 334 -15.41 9.04 14.53
CA LEU A 334 -14.23 8.23 14.16
C LEU A 334 -13.11 9.12 13.62
N ASN A 335 -13.43 10.08 12.75
CA ASN A 335 -12.45 11.01 12.20
C ASN A 335 -11.85 11.95 13.24
N ALA A 336 -12.66 12.38 14.22
CA ALA A 336 -12.19 13.14 15.38
C ALA A 336 -11.18 12.34 16.22
N SER A 337 -11.19 11.01 16.11
CA SER A 337 -10.25 10.09 16.73
C SER A 337 -9.18 9.58 15.75
N GLY A 338 -8.94 10.27 14.62
CA GLY A 338 -7.87 9.95 13.66
C GLY A 338 -8.05 8.62 12.90
N ILE A 339 -9.28 8.11 12.83
CA ILE A 339 -9.62 6.89 12.08
C ILE A 339 -10.23 7.29 10.74
N THR A 340 -9.69 6.74 9.65
CA THR A 340 -10.22 6.90 8.30
C THR A 340 -11.35 5.92 8.06
N THR A 341 -12.43 6.41 7.48
CA THR A 341 -13.65 5.67 7.23
C THR A 341 -14.15 5.75 5.80
N VAL A 342 -15.33 5.17 5.55
CA VAL A 342 -16.05 5.26 4.29
C VAL A 342 -17.27 6.16 4.50
N PHE A 343 -17.35 7.24 3.73
CA PHE A 343 -18.52 8.10 3.66
C PHE A 343 -19.48 7.56 2.59
N ASN A 344 -20.73 7.34 2.99
CA ASN A 344 -21.81 6.94 2.09
C ASN A 344 -23.08 7.68 2.51
N SER A 345 -23.42 8.73 1.76
CA SER A 345 -24.66 9.49 1.87
C SER A 345 -25.40 9.50 0.52
N TYR A 346 -26.63 9.99 0.50
CA TYR A 346 -27.50 9.96 -0.69
C TYR A 346 -26.81 10.60 -1.91
N GLY A 347 -26.67 9.84 -3.00
CA GLY A 347 -26.05 10.29 -4.25
C GLY A 347 -24.52 10.46 -4.22
N SER A 348 -23.85 10.23 -3.09
CA SER A 348 -22.40 10.45 -2.97
C SER A 348 -21.53 9.27 -3.43
N GLY A 349 -22.09 8.06 -3.49
CA GLY A 349 -21.34 6.81 -3.68
C GLY A 349 -20.53 6.43 -2.43
N PHE A 350 -19.66 5.42 -2.55
CA PHE A 350 -18.70 5.08 -1.50
C PHE A 350 -17.44 5.92 -1.66
N ARG A 351 -17.10 6.74 -0.66
CA ARG A 351 -15.93 7.61 -0.68
C ARG A 351 -15.02 7.34 0.50
N LEU A 352 -13.72 7.37 0.28
CA LEU A 352 -12.76 7.36 1.40
C LEU A 352 -12.90 8.67 2.17
N TRP A 353 -12.97 8.63 3.50
CA TRP A 353 -13.26 9.79 4.32
C TRP A 353 -12.35 9.86 5.55
N GLY A 354 -11.60 10.95 5.66
CA GLY A 354 -10.63 11.16 6.74
C GLY A 354 -9.22 11.34 6.22
N ASN A 355 -8.53 12.37 6.70
CA ASN A 355 -7.18 12.75 6.20
C ASN A 355 -6.08 12.66 7.25
N ARG A 356 -6.46 12.44 8.50
CA ARG A 356 -5.55 12.41 9.63
C ARG A 356 -4.89 11.04 9.74
N THR A 357 -3.65 11.06 10.18
CA THR A 357 -2.88 9.87 10.58
C THR A 357 -3.20 9.52 12.03
N ALA A 358 -2.72 8.37 12.48
CA ALA A 358 -2.87 7.92 13.85
C ALA A 358 -2.18 8.85 14.87
N ALA A 359 -1.29 9.75 14.45
CA ALA A 359 -0.68 10.76 15.32
C ALA A 359 -1.69 11.73 15.94
N TRP A 360 -2.88 11.89 15.37
CA TRP A 360 -3.96 12.64 16.00
C TRP A 360 -4.58 11.82 17.16
N PRO A 361 -4.84 12.42 18.35
CA PRO A 361 -4.77 13.84 18.68
C PRO A 361 -3.43 14.32 19.29
N THR A 362 -2.48 13.43 19.53
CA THR A 362 -1.18 13.76 20.16
C THR A 362 -0.40 14.82 19.38
N VAL A 363 -0.55 14.84 18.06
CA VAL A 363 0.07 15.82 17.16
C VAL A 363 -1.00 16.68 16.52
N SER A 364 -1.04 17.96 16.92
CA SER A 364 -1.90 18.99 16.32
C SER A 364 -1.24 19.76 15.18
N HIS A 365 0.06 19.60 14.98
CA HIS A 365 0.79 20.21 13.87
C HIS A 365 0.29 19.67 12.50
N MET A 366 0.46 20.44 11.43
CA MET A 366 0.02 20.06 10.06
C MET A 366 0.55 18.70 9.57
N ARG A 367 1.62 18.18 10.19
CA ARG A 367 2.18 16.85 9.89
C ARG A 367 1.22 15.70 10.20
N ASN A 368 0.13 15.94 10.94
CA ASN A 368 -0.89 14.92 11.20
C ASN A 368 -1.66 14.53 9.92
N PHE A 369 -1.72 15.41 8.92
CA PHE A 369 -2.37 15.10 7.65
C PHE A 369 -1.46 14.24 6.77
N GLU A 370 -1.99 13.15 6.21
CA GLU A 370 -1.19 12.21 5.43
C GLU A 370 -0.55 12.89 4.20
N ASN A 371 -1.28 13.75 3.50
CA ASN A 371 -0.76 14.43 2.31
C ASN A 371 0.41 15.39 2.64
N VAL A 372 0.34 16.06 3.79
CA VAL A 372 1.43 16.93 4.27
C VAL A 372 2.66 16.11 4.62
N ARG A 373 2.47 15.00 5.36
CA ARG A 373 3.58 14.12 5.75
C ARG A 373 4.30 13.53 4.54
N ARG A 374 3.53 12.97 3.60
CA ARG A 374 4.05 12.37 2.37
C ARG A 374 4.74 13.36 1.45
N THR A 375 4.23 14.58 1.36
CA THR A 375 4.89 15.65 0.60
C THR A 375 6.29 15.91 1.15
N GLY A 376 6.42 15.98 2.48
CA GLY A 376 7.73 16.07 3.13
C GLY A 376 8.64 14.90 2.78
N ASP A 377 8.14 13.67 2.85
CA ASP A 377 8.94 12.47 2.56
C ASP A 377 9.48 12.46 1.13
N VAL A 378 8.61 12.72 0.15
CA VAL A 378 8.99 12.77 -1.27
C VAL A 378 10.01 13.87 -1.51
N ILE A 379 9.86 15.05 -0.91
CA ILE A 379 10.82 16.15 -1.04
C ILE A 379 12.17 15.76 -0.43
N ASN A 380 12.17 15.28 0.81
CA ASN A 380 13.38 14.93 1.54
C ASN A 380 14.18 13.85 0.79
N GLU A 381 13.50 12.80 0.34
CA GLU A 381 14.13 11.71 -0.39
C GLU A 381 14.65 12.14 -1.77
N SER A 382 13.88 12.96 -2.50
CA SER A 382 14.32 13.50 -3.80
C SER A 382 15.58 14.34 -3.66
N ILE A 383 15.66 15.18 -2.62
CA ILE A 383 16.86 15.98 -2.33
C ILE A 383 18.03 15.08 -1.94
N ARG A 384 17.82 14.04 -1.12
CA ARG A 384 18.89 13.10 -0.72
C ARG A 384 19.49 12.39 -1.93
N TYR A 385 18.67 11.80 -2.80
CA TYR A 385 19.18 11.09 -3.99
C TYR A 385 19.83 12.04 -5.00
N PHE A 386 19.29 13.24 -5.16
CA PHE A 386 19.94 14.26 -5.98
C PHE A 386 21.31 14.64 -5.41
N SER A 387 21.43 14.77 -4.09
CA SER A 387 22.67 15.21 -3.43
C SER A 387 23.81 14.20 -3.55
N GLN A 388 23.52 12.93 -3.84
CA GLN A 388 24.53 11.87 -3.99
C GLN A 388 25.64 12.23 -4.99
N GLN A 389 25.31 12.96 -6.05
CA GLN A 389 26.29 13.37 -7.07
C GLN A 389 27.29 14.43 -6.58
N PHE A 390 27.00 15.13 -5.49
CA PHE A 390 27.87 16.16 -4.90
C PHE A 390 28.74 15.61 -3.77
N ILE A 391 28.47 14.38 -3.32
CA ILE A 391 29.30 13.70 -2.34
C ILE A 391 30.69 13.49 -2.95
N ASP A 392 31.73 13.72 -2.15
CA ASP A 392 33.15 13.66 -2.52
C ASP A 392 33.64 14.72 -3.52
N MET A 393 32.78 15.66 -3.95
CA MET A 393 33.26 16.84 -4.68
C MET A 393 34.05 17.77 -3.76
N PRO A 394 35.07 18.49 -4.28
CA PRO A 394 35.78 19.50 -3.50
C PRO A 394 34.80 20.53 -2.90
N LEU A 395 34.88 20.70 -1.58
CA LEU A 395 34.07 21.67 -0.85
C LEU A 395 34.59 23.09 -1.16
N ASN A 396 33.89 23.79 -2.04
CA ASN A 396 34.17 25.17 -2.41
C ASN A 396 32.84 25.95 -2.60
N GLN A 397 32.94 27.26 -2.78
CA GLN A 397 31.75 28.12 -2.93
C GLN A 397 30.86 27.70 -4.12
N ALA A 398 31.47 27.31 -5.25
CA ALA A 398 30.71 26.90 -6.42
C ALA A 398 29.88 25.64 -6.17
N THR A 399 30.39 24.67 -5.41
CA THR A 399 29.64 23.47 -5.01
C THR A 399 28.45 23.82 -4.12
N ILE A 400 28.63 24.75 -3.17
CA ILE A 400 27.56 25.23 -2.28
C ILE A 400 26.47 25.95 -3.08
N ASP A 401 26.86 26.89 -3.95
CA ASP A 401 25.93 27.68 -4.77
C ASP A 401 25.15 26.78 -5.73
N ALA A 402 25.82 25.81 -6.36
CA ALA A 402 25.20 24.84 -7.25
C ALA A 402 24.16 23.97 -6.51
N LEU A 403 24.47 23.51 -5.28
CA LEU A 403 23.53 22.71 -4.49
C LEU A 403 22.30 23.54 -4.10
N VAL A 404 22.52 24.73 -3.54
CA VAL A 404 21.45 25.62 -3.07
C VAL A 404 20.54 26.02 -4.23
N GLU A 405 21.10 26.41 -5.37
CA GLU A 405 20.32 26.82 -6.54
C GLU A 405 19.55 25.65 -7.16
N SER A 406 20.14 24.46 -7.21
CA SER A 406 19.43 23.27 -7.74
C SER A 406 18.24 22.89 -6.86
N VAL A 407 18.40 22.94 -5.54
CA VAL A 407 17.32 22.66 -4.58
C VAL A 407 16.24 23.76 -4.63
N ASN A 408 16.63 25.03 -4.76
CA ASN A 408 15.67 26.12 -4.98
C ASN A 408 14.93 26.00 -6.32
N GLY A 409 15.61 25.58 -7.39
CA GLY A 409 15.00 25.28 -8.69
C GLY A 409 13.94 24.19 -8.58
N TYR A 410 14.20 23.14 -7.79
CA TYR A 410 13.21 22.11 -7.50
C TYR A 410 12.01 22.65 -6.72
N GLY A 411 12.25 23.47 -5.70
CA GLY A 411 11.19 24.16 -4.96
C GLY A 411 10.31 25.03 -5.85
N ARG A 412 10.91 25.79 -6.77
CA ARG A 412 10.18 26.61 -7.75
C ARG A 412 9.30 25.76 -8.66
N LYS A 413 9.80 24.61 -9.12
CA LYS A 413 9.01 23.65 -9.90
C LYS A 413 7.79 23.18 -9.10
N LEU A 414 7.99 22.74 -7.85
CA LEU A 414 6.90 22.25 -7.00
C LEU A 414 5.85 23.32 -6.69
N ILE A 415 6.25 24.60 -6.58
CA ILE A 415 5.31 25.71 -6.45
C ILE A 415 4.53 25.90 -7.76
N GLY A 416 5.20 25.83 -8.92
CA GLY A 416 4.56 25.89 -10.23
C GLY A 416 3.56 24.76 -10.48
N ASP A 417 3.85 23.56 -9.97
CA ASP A 417 2.97 22.39 -10.01
C ASP A 417 1.79 22.49 -9.01
N GLY A 418 1.78 23.51 -8.13
CA GLY A 418 0.77 23.69 -7.09
C GLY A 418 0.94 22.79 -5.87
N ALA A 419 2.07 22.10 -5.75
CA ALA A 419 2.37 21.19 -4.64
C ALA A 419 2.71 21.93 -3.33
N LEU A 420 3.33 23.10 -3.45
CA LEU A 420 3.81 23.91 -2.33
C LEU A 420 3.32 25.35 -2.45
N LEU A 421 3.03 25.95 -1.29
CA LEU A 421 2.76 27.40 -1.17
C LEU A 421 4.05 28.22 -1.13
N GLY A 422 5.14 27.62 -0.67
CA GLY A 422 6.45 28.27 -0.60
C GLY A 422 7.58 27.28 -0.33
N PHE A 423 8.77 27.60 -0.80
CA PHE A 423 9.99 26.81 -0.63
C PHE A 423 11.21 27.73 -0.63
N LYS A 424 12.18 27.49 0.26
CA LYS A 424 13.47 28.19 0.25
C LYS A 424 14.56 27.32 0.88
N ALA A 425 15.63 27.08 0.15
CA ALA A 425 16.90 26.55 0.63
C ALA A 425 17.95 27.65 0.75
N TRP A 426 18.78 27.59 1.78
CA TRP A 426 19.85 28.55 2.02
C TRP A 426 21.04 27.93 2.76
N PHE A 427 22.21 28.50 2.50
CA PHE A 427 23.42 28.28 3.28
C PHE A 427 23.49 29.33 4.39
N ASP A 428 23.75 28.89 5.63
CA ASP A 428 23.90 29.76 6.80
C ASP A 428 25.34 29.69 7.30
N PRO A 429 26.16 30.74 7.12
CA PRO A 429 27.55 30.75 7.59
C PRO A 429 27.67 30.56 9.11
N ALA A 430 26.69 31.02 9.90
CA ALA A 430 26.76 30.91 11.36
C ALA A 430 26.61 29.46 11.84
N ARG A 431 25.92 28.62 11.05
CA ARG A 431 25.72 27.19 11.34
C ARG A 431 26.73 26.29 10.63
N ASN A 432 27.67 26.87 9.90
CA ASN A 432 28.77 26.18 9.22
C ASN A 432 30.11 26.77 9.68
N PRO A 433 30.48 26.59 10.96
CA PRO A 433 31.74 27.11 11.47
C PRO A 433 32.93 26.41 10.79
N GLN A 434 34.10 27.06 10.83
CA GLN A 434 35.32 26.55 10.20
C GLN A 434 35.68 25.12 10.63
N THR A 435 35.39 24.72 11.87
CA THR A 435 35.66 23.38 12.40
C THR A 435 34.88 22.30 11.65
N GLU A 436 33.60 22.54 11.35
CA GLU A 436 32.76 21.59 10.60
C GLU A 436 33.16 21.54 9.13
N LEU A 437 33.41 22.71 8.52
CA LEU A 437 33.86 22.77 7.12
C LEU A 437 35.23 22.11 6.93
N SER A 438 36.13 22.24 7.92
CA SER A 438 37.43 21.56 7.91
C SER A 438 37.31 20.04 8.08
N ALA A 439 36.25 19.57 8.74
CA ALA A 439 35.89 18.16 8.82
C ALA A 439 35.16 17.65 7.55
N GLY A 440 34.90 18.52 6.57
CA GLY A 440 34.17 18.19 5.34
C GLY A 440 32.65 18.15 5.49
N HIS A 441 32.11 18.65 6.61
CA HIS A 441 30.67 18.68 6.86
C HIS A 441 30.05 19.97 6.33
N LEU A 442 28.97 19.84 5.56
CA LEU A 442 28.20 20.96 5.02
C LEU A 442 26.74 20.85 5.46
N LEU A 443 26.23 21.91 6.09
CA LEU A 443 24.83 22.03 6.48
C LEU A 443 24.11 23.05 5.59
N ILE A 444 23.12 22.58 4.83
CA ILE A 444 22.20 23.41 4.08
C ILE A 444 20.80 23.25 4.67
N SER A 445 20.17 24.38 4.97
CA SER A 445 18.83 24.42 5.53
C SER A 445 17.81 24.69 4.43
N TYR A 446 16.65 24.07 4.53
CA TYR A 446 15.52 24.41 3.67
C TYR A 446 14.22 24.40 4.48
N LYS A 447 13.27 25.20 4.01
CA LYS A 447 11.91 25.27 4.53
C LYS A 447 10.91 25.19 3.40
N TYR A 448 9.76 24.59 3.66
CA TYR A 448 8.68 24.44 2.70
C TYR A 448 7.33 24.50 3.41
N THR A 449 6.30 24.93 2.67
CA THR A 449 4.92 24.95 3.15
C THR A 449 4.05 24.17 2.19
N VAL A 450 3.46 23.08 2.66
CA VAL A 450 2.47 22.29 1.92
C VAL A 450 1.09 22.88 2.18
N ALA A 451 0.22 22.88 1.16
CA ALA A 451 -1.17 23.25 1.37
C ALA A 451 -1.87 22.18 2.25
N PRO A 452 -2.40 22.54 3.44
CA PRO A 452 -3.20 21.61 4.22
C PRO A 452 -4.52 21.31 3.49
N PRO A 453 -5.11 20.13 3.70
CA PRO A 453 -6.42 19.83 3.13
C PRO A 453 -7.49 20.74 3.77
N LEU A 454 -8.46 21.17 2.96
CA LEU A 454 -9.65 21.89 3.46
C LEU A 454 -10.57 20.92 4.19
N GLU A 455 -10.28 20.63 5.45
CA GLU A 455 -11.02 19.67 6.27
C GLU A 455 -12.36 20.21 6.78
N ARG A 456 -12.46 21.53 7.04
CA ARG A 456 -13.69 22.18 7.50
C ARG A 456 -13.88 23.53 6.81
N LEU A 457 -15.08 23.76 6.32
CA LEU A 457 -15.54 25.04 5.77
C LEU A 457 -16.72 25.53 6.61
N THR A 458 -16.70 26.80 7.01
CA THR A 458 -17.80 27.44 7.73
C THR A 458 -18.23 28.67 6.94
N PHE A 459 -19.51 28.76 6.60
CA PHE A 459 -20.11 29.98 6.08
C PHE A 459 -20.75 30.75 7.23
N GLU A 460 -20.47 32.05 7.32
CA GLU A 460 -21.15 32.97 8.19
C GLU A 460 -22.22 33.69 7.37
N THR A 461 -23.47 33.68 7.85
CA THR A 461 -24.60 34.29 7.16
C THR A 461 -25.21 35.38 8.02
N GLU A 462 -25.42 36.55 7.42
CA GLU A 462 -26.15 37.66 8.03
C GLU A 462 -27.45 37.91 7.25
N ILE A 463 -28.57 38.01 7.96
CA ILE A 463 -29.85 38.47 7.38
C ILE A 463 -29.89 39.99 7.58
N THR A 464 -29.65 40.75 6.50
CA THR A 464 -29.60 42.22 6.54
C THR A 464 -30.83 42.87 5.90
N SER A 465 -31.24 44.02 6.43
CA SER A 465 -32.30 44.90 5.87
C SER A 465 -31.74 45.97 4.93
N GLU A 466 -30.42 46.07 4.76
CA GLU A 466 -29.74 47.07 3.92
C GLU A 466 -30.27 47.09 2.49
N TYR A 467 -30.57 45.92 1.93
CA TYR A 467 -31.04 45.79 0.56
C TYR A 467 -32.52 46.16 0.39
N LEU A 468 -33.30 46.32 1.46
CA LEU A 468 -34.70 46.73 1.38
C LEU A 468 -34.85 48.16 0.87
N LEU A 469 -33.85 49.03 1.11
CA LEU A 469 -33.83 50.40 0.60
C LEU A 469 -33.74 50.47 -0.94
N SER A 470 -33.36 49.37 -1.61
CA SER A 470 -33.29 49.29 -3.07
C SER A 470 -34.63 48.97 -3.74
N LEU A 471 -35.65 48.59 -2.95
CA LEU A 471 -36.98 48.27 -3.45
C LEU A 471 -37.74 49.56 -3.79
N LYS A 472 -37.86 49.87 -5.08
CA LYS A 472 -38.73 50.94 -5.60
C LYS A 472 -40.00 50.32 -6.21
N GLY A 473 -41.17 50.84 -5.87
CA GLY A 473 -42.41 50.52 -6.60
C GLY A 473 -42.33 51.09 -8.01
N GLY A 474 -42.51 50.24 -9.03
CA GLY A 474 -42.74 50.72 -10.39
C GLY A 474 -44.09 51.43 -10.43
N ASN A 475 -44.13 52.67 -10.94
CA ASN A 475 -45.39 53.27 -11.39
C ASN A 475 -45.94 52.47 -12.57
#